data_AF-M4C9F1-F1
#
_entry.id   AF-M4C9F1-F1
#
_cell.length_a   1.000
_cell.length_b   1.000
_cell.length_c   1.000
_cell.angle_alpha   90.00
_cell.angle_beta   90.00
_cell.angle_gamma   90.00
#
_symmetry.space_group_name_H-M   'P 1'
#
loop_
_entity.id
_entity.type
_entity.pdbx_description
1 polymer ?
#
loop_
_entity_poly.entity_id
_entity_poly.type
_entity_poly.pdbx_seq_one_letter_code
_entity_poly.pdbx_strand_id
1 'polypeptide(L)'
;MEGKIFNGGAVGILEELIESAEEEVLLASCRLIKLYPELEHCVGLETIMGCLPFEKFVEACKDPQDETNEMRAKTLYKIWNRQTASSSTGFPYDVQQLLIVKSNYGDHLYETILKGFREARVALKIGYYVKPWNLEASREASLQETVDKVRTIAHRRRRNVISRDD
;
A
#
# COMPACT_ATOMS: atom_id res chain seq x y z
N MET A 1 15.50 29.52 31.42
CA MET A 1 15.88 28.44 30.49
C MET A 1 14.60 27.95 29.84
N GLU A 2 14.52 28.15 28.53
CA GLU A 2 13.33 27.96 27.71
C GLU A 2 12.89 26.50 27.64
N GLY A 3 11.57 26.31 27.60
CA GLY A 3 10.94 25.00 27.51
C GLY A 3 11.24 24.34 26.16
N LYS A 4 11.78 23.12 26.23
CA LYS A 4 11.71 22.18 25.10
C LYS A 4 10.29 21.62 25.05
N ILE A 5 9.50 22.15 24.13
CA ILE A 5 8.20 21.59 23.76
C ILE A 5 8.46 20.20 23.15
N PHE A 6 7.79 19.19 23.69
CA PHE A 6 7.75 17.82 23.20
C PHE A 6 7.08 17.79 21.81
N ASN A 7 7.82 18.09 20.73
CA ASN A 7 7.31 18.02 19.36
C ASN A 7 7.14 16.57 18.84
N GLY A 8 7.61 15.55 19.57
CA GLY A 8 7.50 14.15 19.15
C GLY A 8 6.10 13.53 19.32
N GLY A 9 5.28 14.04 20.23
CA GLY A 9 3.95 13.47 20.51
C GLY A 9 2.91 13.81 19.44
N ALA A 10 2.89 15.05 18.96
CA ALA A 10 1.91 15.49 17.97
C ALA A 10 2.17 14.91 16.58
N VAL A 11 3.44 14.74 16.19
CA VAL A 11 3.82 14.16 14.89
C VAL A 11 3.43 12.68 14.82
N GLY A 12 3.68 11.90 15.88
CA GLY A 12 3.27 10.49 15.91
C GLY A 12 1.76 10.28 15.82
N ILE A 13 0.96 11.15 16.44
CA ILE A 13 -0.51 11.11 16.33
C ILE A 13 -0.95 11.41 14.89
N LEU A 14 -0.32 12.38 14.22
CA LEU A 14 -0.65 12.71 12.83
C LEU A 14 -0.29 11.57 11.87
N GLU A 15 0.87 10.92 12.06
CA GLU A 15 1.26 9.74 11.27
C GLU A 15 0.24 8.60 11.43
N GLU A 16 -0.24 8.33 12.64
CA GLU A 16 -1.27 7.32 12.89
C GLU A 16 -2.61 7.66 12.22
N LEU A 17 -3.04 8.92 12.28
CA LEU A 17 -4.26 9.39 11.63
C LEU A 17 -4.18 9.28 10.10
N ILE A 18 -3.02 9.63 9.51
CA ILE A 18 -2.77 9.48 8.08
C ILE A 18 -2.85 8.00 7.71
N GLU A 19 -2.16 7.12 8.43
CA GLU A 19 -2.17 5.68 8.15
C GLU A 19 -3.59 5.07 8.25
N SER A 20 -4.39 5.50 9.24
CA SER A 20 -5.78 5.07 9.35
C SER A 20 -6.63 5.56 8.16
N ALA A 21 -6.47 6.82 7.75
CA ALA A 21 -7.21 7.38 6.62
C ALA A 21 -6.83 6.71 5.29
N GLU A 22 -5.53 6.47 5.05
CA GLU A 22 -5.07 5.75 3.86
C GLU A 22 -5.60 4.31 3.84
N GLU A 23 -5.72 3.66 5.00
CA GLU A 23 -6.29 2.32 5.12
C GLU A 23 -7.77 2.30 4.74
N GLU A 24 -8.55 3.27 5.22
CA GLU A 24 -9.97 3.42 4.87
C GLU A 24 -10.17 3.66 3.39
N VAL A 25 -9.35 4.52 2.77
CA VAL A 25 -9.40 4.80 1.33
C VAL A 25 -9.10 3.54 0.52
N LEU A 26 -8.04 2.80 0.88
CA LEU A 26 -7.71 1.54 0.20
C LEU A 26 -8.83 0.51 0.36
N LEU A 27 -9.37 0.36 1.57
CA LEU A 27 -10.49 -0.54 1.85
C LEU A 27 -11.72 -0.19 1.00
N ALA A 28 -12.05 1.10 0.87
CA ALA A 28 -13.16 1.55 0.03
C ALA A 28 -12.94 1.20 -1.44
N SER A 29 -11.76 1.49 -1.99
CA SER A 29 -11.42 1.13 -3.38
C SER A 29 -11.55 -0.37 -3.63
N CYS A 30 -11.06 -1.20 -2.71
CA CYS A 30 -11.08 -2.66 -2.88
C CYS A 30 -12.48 -3.25 -2.73
N ARG A 31 -13.34 -2.64 -1.91
CA ARG A 31 -14.78 -2.97 -1.89
C ARG A 31 -15.43 -2.72 -3.23
N LEU A 32 -15.07 -1.64 -3.93
CA LEU A 32 -15.60 -1.37 -5.27
C LEU A 32 -15.15 -2.44 -6.27
N ILE A 33 -13.88 -2.84 -6.27
CA ILE A 33 -13.39 -3.92 -7.15
C ILE A 33 -14.12 -5.23 -6.86
N LYS A 34 -14.29 -5.59 -5.58
CA LYS A 34 -15.01 -6.81 -5.19
C LYS A 34 -16.47 -6.82 -5.66
N LEU A 35 -17.12 -5.65 -5.68
CA LEU A 35 -18.50 -5.49 -6.17
C LEU A 35 -18.60 -5.41 -7.70
N TYR A 36 -17.54 -4.91 -8.36
CA TYR A 36 -17.44 -4.75 -9.80
C TYR A 36 -16.15 -5.40 -10.32
N PRO A 37 -16.14 -6.74 -10.49
CA PRO A 37 -14.95 -7.48 -10.91
C PRO A 37 -14.39 -7.04 -12.27
N GLU A 38 -15.14 -6.32 -13.09
CA GLU A 38 -14.63 -5.71 -14.34
C GLU A 38 -13.54 -4.66 -14.09
N LEU A 39 -13.36 -4.21 -12.85
CA LEU A 39 -12.28 -3.33 -12.42
C LEU A 39 -11.00 -4.08 -12.05
N GLU A 40 -11.07 -5.40 -11.88
CA GLU A 40 -9.92 -6.21 -11.52
C GLU A 40 -8.95 -6.28 -12.71
N HIS A 41 -7.73 -5.81 -12.48
CA HIS A 41 -6.64 -5.89 -13.44
C HIS A 41 -5.42 -6.43 -12.72
N CYS A 42 -5.12 -7.71 -12.94
CA CYS A 42 -3.92 -8.36 -12.40
C CYS A 42 -2.81 -8.31 -13.45
N VAL A 43 -1.80 -7.46 -13.24
CA VAL A 43 -0.72 -7.19 -14.21
C VAL A 43 0.63 -7.73 -13.74
N GLY A 44 0.68 -8.25 -12.51
CA GLY A 44 1.90 -8.82 -11.94
C GLY A 44 1.94 -8.67 -10.42
N LEU A 45 3.13 -8.88 -9.85
CA LEU A 45 3.35 -8.81 -8.40
C LEU A 45 3.02 -7.41 -7.84
N GLU A 46 3.19 -6.36 -8.64
CA GLU A 46 2.87 -4.98 -8.27
C GLU A 46 1.39 -4.74 -7.91
N THR A 47 0.49 -5.57 -8.44
CA THR A 47 -0.95 -5.52 -8.14
C THR A 47 -1.34 -6.30 -6.88
N ILE A 48 -0.42 -7.12 -6.35
CA ILE A 48 -0.65 -7.92 -5.15
C ILE A 48 -0.46 -7.03 -3.91
N MET A 49 -1.44 -7.07 -3.01
CA MET A 49 -1.39 -6.37 -1.74
C MET A 49 -0.32 -6.96 -0.81
N GLY A 50 0.42 -6.08 -0.14
CA GLY A 50 1.42 -6.43 0.87
C GLY A 50 2.73 -6.95 0.29
N CYS A 51 2.84 -7.03 -1.05
CA CYS A 51 4.07 -7.33 -1.75
C CYS A 51 4.93 -6.07 -1.82
N LEU A 52 6.11 -6.12 -1.20
CA LEU A 52 7.03 -5.00 -1.20
C LEU A 52 7.85 -4.96 -2.50
N PRO A 53 8.06 -3.79 -3.13
CA PRO A 53 8.91 -3.69 -4.32
C PRO A 53 10.40 -3.79 -3.94
N PHE A 54 11.10 -4.81 -4.45
CA PHE A 54 12.51 -5.06 -4.13
C PHE A 54 13.41 -3.88 -4.55
N GLU A 55 13.06 -3.19 -5.64
CA GLU A 55 13.78 -2.05 -6.19
C GLU A 55 13.91 -0.92 -5.16
N LYS A 56 12.90 -0.73 -4.30
CA LYS A 56 12.93 0.28 -3.23
C LYS A 56 13.95 -0.04 -2.14
N PHE A 57 14.21 -1.32 -1.87
CA PHE A 57 15.27 -1.73 -0.95
C PHE A 57 16.65 -1.51 -1.57
N VAL A 58 16.78 -1.79 -2.87
CA VAL A 58 18.02 -1.52 -3.60
C VAL A 58 18.31 -0.02 -3.61
N GLU A 59 17.33 0.82 -3.97
CA GLU A 59 17.44 2.28 -3.95
C GLU A 59 17.87 2.81 -2.57
N ALA A 60 17.22 2.36 -1.50
CA ALA A 60 17.51 2.81 -0.14
C ALA A 60 18.85 2.32 0.40
N CYS A 61 19.38 1.22 -0.14
CA CYS A 61 20.70 0.70 0.22
C CYS A 61 21.82 1.18 -0.70
N LYS A 62 21.57 1.99 -1.73
CA LYS A 62 22.62 2.50 -2.64
C LYS A 62 23.52 3.51 -1.93
N ASP A 63 24.57 3.02 -1.30
CA ASP A 63 25.77 3.80 -1.00
C ASP A 63 26.75 3.71 -2.19
N PRO A 64 27.09 4.82 -2.87
CA PRO A 64 28.02 4.80 -3.99
C PRO A 64 29.40 4.18 -3.69
N GLN A 65 29.77 4.00 -2.43
CA GLN A 65 31.07 3.52 -1.99
C GLN A 65 31.08 2.07 -1.46
N ASP A 66 29.94 1.35 -1.47
CA ASP A 66 29.82 0.03 -0.83
C ASP A 66 29.32 -1.06 -1.80
N GLU A 67 30.16 -2.06 -2.10
CA GLU A 67 29.80 -3.21 -2.95
C GLU A 67 28.85 -4.20 -2.27
N THR A 68 28.61 -4.08 -0.95
CA THR A 68 27.74 -4.99 -0.18
C THR A 68 26.26 -4.60 -0.19
N ASN A 69 25.92 -3.49 -0.84
CA ASN A 69 24.58 -2.90 -0.86
C ASN A 69 23.48 -3.83 -1.36
N GLU A 70 23.77 -4.63 -2.39
CA GLU A 70 22.79 -5.58 -2.91
C GLU A 70 22.47 -6.68 -1.89
N MET A 71 23.47 -7.14 -1.13
CA MET A 71 23.27 -8.14 -0.08
C MET A 71 22.50 -7.58 1.11
N ARG A 72 22.74 -6.31 1.47
CA ARG A 72 21.96 -5.58 2.48
C ARG A 72 20.50 -5.43 2.04
N ALA A 73 20.26 -4.98 0.81
CA ALA A 73 18.92 -4.85 0.23
C ALA A 73 18.16 -6.19 0.25
N LYS A 74 18.81 -7.29 -0.19
CA LYS A 74 18.21 -8.64 -0.17
C LYS A 74 17.85 -9.11 1.24
N THR A 75 18.73 -8.86 2.21
CA THR A 75 18.48 -9.25 3.61
C THR A 75 17.30 -8.47 4.19
N LEU A 76 17.32 -7.15 4.01
CA LEU A 76 16.27 -6.26 4.50
C LEU A 76 14.92 -6.58 3.85
N TYR A 77 14.91 -6.77 2.53
CA TYR A 77 13.73 -7.18 1.78
C TYR A 77 13.12 -8.48 2.30
N LYS A 78 13.93 -9.53 2.50
CA LYS A 78 13.45 -10.82 3.01
C LYS A 78 12.82 -10.70 4.39
N ILE A 79 13.39 -9.90 5.28
CA ILE A 79 12.86 -9.67 6.62
C ILE A 79 11.50 -9.00 6.53
N TRP A 80 11.42 -7.85 5.87
CA TRP A 80 10.19 -7.05 5.84
C TRP A 80 9.09 -7.71 5.03
N ASN A 81 9.40 -8.32 3.88
CA ASN A 81 8.41 -9.03 3.08
C ASN A 81 7.83 -10.25 3.83
N ARG A 82 8.62 -10.92 4.68
CA ARG A 82 8.11 -11.98 5.56
C ARG A 82 7.20 -11.40 6.65
N GLN A 83 7.58 -10.27 7.25
CA GLN A 83 6.76 -9.64 8.29
C GLN A 83 5.43 -9.13 7.73
N THR A 84 5.43 -8.48 6.56
CA THR A 84 4.19 -8.03 5.91
C THR A 84 3.28 -9.20 5.56
N ALA A 85 3.83 -10.28 4.97
CA ALA A 85 3.06 -11.48 4.64
C ALA A 85 2.49 -12.20 5.88
N SER A 86 3.16 -12.10 7.02
CA SER A 86 2.73 -12.73 8.28
C SER A 86 1.79 -11.85 9.12
N SER A 87 1.53 -10.62 8.68
CA SER A 87 0.75 -9.62 9.41
C SER A 87 -0.74 -9.98 9.40
N SER A 88 -1.15 -10.96 10.21
CA SER A 88 -2.51 -11.50 10.28
C SER A 88 -3.46 -10.76 11.23
N THR A 89 -2.94 -9.86 12.06
CA THR A 89 -3.68 -9.14 13.11
C THR A 89 -3.17 -7.69 13.17
N GLY A 90 -4.02 -6.73 13.52
CA GLY A 90 -3.68 -5.30 13.54
C GLY A 90 -2.36 -5.02 14.26
N PHE A 91 -1.55 -4.13 13.66
CA PHE A 91 -0.23 -3.67 14.11
C PHE A 91 0.71 -4.73 14.75
N PRO A 92 1.46 -5.52 13.95
CA PRO A 92 2.51 -6.38 14.47
C PRO A 92 3.90 -6.04 13.90
N TYR A 93 4.16 -4.81 13.47
CA TYR A 93 5.53 -4.37 13.24
C TYR A 93 6.08 -3.75 14.51
N ASP A 94 7.30 -4.14 14.87
CA ASP A 94 8.03 -3.48 15.94
C ASP A 94 8.27 -2.02 15.51
N VAL A 95 7.54 -1.09 16.12
CA VAL A 95 7.62 0.35 15.82
C VAL A 95 9.07 0.83 15.95
N GLN A 96 9.85 0.25 16.88
CA GLN A 96 11.27 0.58 17.01
C GLN A 96 12.07 0.13 15.79
N GLN A 97 11.78 -1.04 15.22
CA GLN A 97 12.43 -1.50 13.98
C GLN A 97 12.09 -0.62 12.78
N LEU A 98 10.85 -0.14 12.67
CA LEU A 98 10.50 0.81 11.60
C LEU A 98 11.18 2.17 11.78
N LEU A 99 11.27 2.68 13.01
CA LEU A 99 12.01 3.91 13.28
C LEU A 99 13.50 3.77 12.98
N ILE A 100 14.09 2.61 13.25
CA ILE A 100 15.46 2.28 12.82
C ILE A 100 15.56 2.28 11.30
N VAL A 101 14.57 1.74 10.58
CA VAL A 101 14.57 1.80 9.12
C VAL A 101 14.51 3.24 8.62
N LYS A 102 13.60 4.05 9.17
CA LYS A 102 13.47 5.48 8.84
C LYS A 102 14.80 6.22 9.06
N SER A 103 15.46 5.97 10.19
CA SER A 103 16.74 6.61 10.53
C SER A 103 17.91 6.16 9.65
N ASN A 104 17.96 4.88 9.27
CA ASN A 104 19.14 4.31 8.59
C ASN A 104 19.02 4.29 7.06
N TYR A 105 17.79 4.30 6.54
CA TYR A 105 17.49 4.09 5.11
C TYR A 105 16.53 5.14 4.53
N GLY A 106 16.05 6.07 5.36
CA GLY A 106 15.24 7.21 4.95
C GLY A 106 13.73 6.95 4.88
N ASP A 107 12.98 8.04 4.72
CA ASP A 107 11.51 8.07 4.75
C ASP A 107 10.90 7.22 3.64
N HIS A 108 11.48 7.21 2.44
CA HIS A 108 10.91 6.47 1.32
C HIS A 108 10.83 4.96 1.60
N LEU A 109 11.87 4.34 2.17
CA LEU A 109 11.82 2.91 2.48
C LEU A 109 10.84 2.64 3.63
N TYR A 110 10.84 3.51 4.64
CA TYR A 110 9.91 3.46 5.76
C TYR A 110 8.45 3.48 5.29
N GLU A 111 8.06 4.44 4.45
CA GLU A 111 6.72 4.57 3.88
C GLU A 111 6.35 3.36 2.99
N THR A 112 7.32 2.82 2.25
CA THR A 112 7.10 1.63 1.42
C THR A 112 6.71 0.42 2.27
N ILE A 113 7.38 0.23 3.41
CA ILE A 113 7.10 -0.87 4.33
C ILE A 113 5.76 -0.63 5.04
N LEU A 114 5.49 0.59 5.51
CA LEU A 114 4.21 0.96 6.12
C LEU A 114 3.03 0.66 5.20
N LYS A 115 3.13 1.09 3.94
CA LYS A 115 2.15 0.80 2.91
C LYS A 115 1.94 -0.71 2.75
N GLY A 116 3.01 -1.51 2.73
CA GLY A 116 2.91 -2.97 2.65
C GLY A 116 2.12 -3.59 3.81
N PHE A 117 2.33 -3.12 5.04
CA PHE A 117 1.53 -3.56 6.19
C PHE A 117 0.07 -3.14 6.07
N ARG A 118 -0.20 -1.89 5.67
CA ARG A 118 -1.56 -1.41 5.43
C ARG A 118 -2.28 -2.26 4.39
N GLU A 119 -1.64 -2.53 3.25
CA GLU A 119 -2.19 -3.39 2.20
C GLU A 119 -2.49 -4.81 2.73
N ALA A 120 -1.58 -5.41 3.48
CA ALA A 120 -1.80 -6.74 4.08
C ALA A 120 -3.00 -6.74 5.05
N ARG A 121 -3.15 -5.70 5.89
CA ARG A 121 -4.31 -5.54 6.79
C ARG A 121 -5.61 -5.40 6.01
N VAL A 122 -5.63 -4.58 4.96
CA VAL A 122 -6.83 -4.44 4.11
C VAL A 122 -7.17 -5.77 3.47
N ALA A 123 -6.18 -6.46 2.89
CA ALA A 123 -6.40 -7.74 2.22
C ALA A 123 -7.10 -8.77 3.12
N LEU A 124 -6.68 -8.85 4.39
CA LEU A 124 -7.29 -9.70 5.39
C LEU A 124 -8.71 -9.26 5.77
N LYS A 125 -8.93 -7.94 5.97
CA LYS A 125 -10.26 -7.40 6.31
C LYS A 125 -11.31 -7.71 5.25
N ILE A 126 -10.92 -7.72 3.97
CA ILE A 126 -11.86 -7.91 2.84
C ILE A 126 -11.83 -9.33 2.24
N GLY A 127 -10.79 -10.11 2.52
CA GLY A 127 -10.55 -11.42 1.90
C GLY A 127 -10.26 -11.31 0.40
N TYR A 128 -9.56 -10.26 -0.02
CA TYR A 128 -9.25 -9.96 -1.42
C TYR A 128 -7.87 -9.29 -1.50
N TYR A 129 -7.01 -9.78 -2.40
CA TYR A 129 -5.56 -9.53 -2.34
C TYR A 129 -5.02 -8.68 -3.49
N VAL A 130 -5.90 -8.11 -4.31
CA VAL A 130 -5.51 -7.29 -5.47
C VAL A 130 -5.87 -5.82 -5.20
N LYS A 131 -4.91 -4.92 -5.41
CA LYS A 131 -5.11 -3.47 -5.26
C LYS A 131 -5.75 -2.85 -6.52
N PRO A 132 -6.44 -1.70 -6.41
CA PRO A 132 -6.96 -0.97 -7.57
C PRO A 132 -5.84 -0.57 -8.52
N TRP A 133 -5.93 -0.92 -9.80
CA TRP A 133 -4.87 -0.64 -10.77
C TRP A 133 -5.33 0.21 -11.96
N ASN A 134 -4.54 1.22 -12.31
CA ASN A 134 -4.67 1.98 -13.54
C ASN A 134 -3.68 1.43 -14.57
N LEU A 135 -4.20 0.68 -15.54
CA LEU A 135 -3.42 0.09 -16.63
C LEU A 135 -2.70 1.12 -17.49
N GLU A 136 -3.36 2.25 -17.79
CA GLU A 136 -2.81 3.28 -18.68
C GLU A 136 -1.64 4.03 -18.03
N ALA A 137 -1.75 4.27 -16.71
CA ALA A 137 -0.72 4.97 -15.94
C ALA A 137 0.31 4.02 -15.28
N SER A 138 0.15 2.69 -15.45
CA SER A 138 0.98 1.66 -14.82
C SER A 138 1.23 1.89 -13.33
N ARG A 139 0.17 2.25 -12.59
CA ARG A 139 0.23 2.51 -11.14
C ARG A 139 -1.07 2.13 -10.45
N GLU A 140 -1.03 2.15 -9.12
CA GLU A 140 -2.23 2.05 -8.31
C GLU A 140 -3.23 3.17 -8.67
N ALA A 141 -4.49 2.80 -8.86
CA ALA A 141 -5.56 3.75 -9.15
C ALA A 141 -6.02 4.43 -7.87
N SER A 142 -6.27 5.74 -7.97
CA SER A 142 -6.92 6.50 -6.91
C SER A 142 -8.37 6.03 -6.70
N LEU A 143 -8.93 6.36 -5.54
CA LEU A 143 -10.35 6.12 -5.25
C LEU A 143 -11.25 6.82 -6.29
N GLN A 144 -10.91 8.05 -6.70
CA GLN A 144 -11.69 8.79 -7.69
C GLN A 144 -11.70 8.10 -9.05
N GLU A 145 -10.53 7.67 -9.56
CA GLU A 145 -10.44 6.88 -10.80
C GLU A 145 -11.27 5.58 -10.71
N THR A 146 -11.24 4.92 -9.55
CA THR A 146 -12.04 3.71 -9.30
C THR A 146 -13.54 4.01 -9.37
N VAL A 147 -13.99 5.08 -8.71
CA VAL A 147 -15.40 5.52 -8.69
C VAL A 147 -15.90 5.89 -10.09
N ASP A 148 -15.10 6.58 -10.89
CA ASP A 148 -15.49 6.99 -12.24
C ASP A 148 -15.64 5.79 -13.20
N LYS A 149 -14.78 4.78 -13.05
CA LYS A 149 -14.97 3.50 -13.77
C LYS A 149 -16.24 2.77 -13.32
N VAL A 150 -16.55 2.74 -12.02
CA VAL A 150 -17.81 2.15 -11.50
C VAL A 150 -19.02 2.82 -12.14
N ARG A 151 -19.05 4.16 -12.21
CA ARG A 151 -20.15 4.90 -12.87
C ARG A 151 -20.31 4.49 -14.33
N THR A 152 -19.20 4.38 -15.05
CA THR A 152 -19.18 3.94 -16.44
C THR A 152 -19.76 2.53 -16.61
N ILE A 153 -19.36 1.58 -15.75
CA ILE A 153 -19.86 0.21 -15.76
C ILE A 153 -21.37 0.18 -15.45
N ALA A 154 -21.81 0.89 -14.42
CA ALA A 154 -23.22 0.95 -14.04
C ALA A 154 -24.11 1.50 -15.18
N HIS A 155 -23.66 2.55 -15.87
CA HIS A 155 -24.36 3.08 -17.04
C HIS A 155 -24.43 2.08 -18.19
N ARG A 156 -23.35 1.34 -18.48
CA ARG A 156 -23.35 0.30 -19.53
C ARG A 156 -24.32 -0.83 -19.19
N ARG A 157 -24.30 -1.32 -17.94
CA ARG A 157 -25.22 -2.37 -17.48
C ARG A 157 -26.69 -1.95 -17.64
N ARG A 158 -27.06 -0.72 -17.28
CA ARG A 158 -28.43 -0.20 -17.48
C ARG A 158 -28.86 -0.18 -18.94
N ARG A 159 -28.01 0.26 -19.87
CA ARG A 159 -28.36 0.29 -21.31
C ARG A 159 -28.56 -1.10 -21.89
N ASN A 160 -27.73 -2.06 -21.49
CA ASN A 160 -27.82 -3.44 -21.98
C ASN A 160 -29.06 -4.18 -21.45
N VAL A 161 -29.60 -3.78 -20.29
CA VAL A 161 -30.87 -4.31 -19.78
C VAL A 161 -32.02 -3.81 -20.65
N ILE A 162 -32.08 -2.50 -20.94
CA ILE A 162 -33.13 -1.91 -21.78
C ILE A 162 -33.15 -2.54 -23.19
N SER A 163 -31.98 -2.77 -23.79
CA SER A 163 -31.87 -3.36 -25.13
C SER A 163 -32.24 -4.86 -25.22
N ARG A 164 -32.44 -5.57 -24.10
CA ARG A 164 -32.84 -6.99 -24.10
C ARG A 164 -34.35 -7.20 -23.94
N ASP A 165 -35.06 -6.15 -23.56
CA ASP A 165 -36.51 -6.16 -23.32
C ASP A 165 -37.32 -5.59 -24.50
N ASP A 166 -36.63 -5.20 -25.60
CA ASP A 166 -37.19 -4.79 -26.90
C ASP A 166 -37.00 -5.92 -27.96
#